data_AF-A0A8T5E8Z3-F1
#
_entry.id   AF-A0A8T5E8Z3-F1
#
_cell.length_a   1.000
_cell.length_b   1.000
_cell.length_c   1.000
_cell.angle_alpha   90.00
_cell.angle_beta   90.00
_cell.angle_gamma   90.00
#
_symmetry.space_group_name_H-M   'P 1'
#
loop_
_entity.id
_entity.type
_entity.pdbx_description
1 polymer ?
#
loop_
_entity_poly.entity_id
_entity_poly.type
_entity_poly.pdbx_seq_one_letter_code
_entity_poly.pdbx_strand_id
1 'polypeptide(L)'
;SKIKKRVVAVSPLIGENSISGPAAKYMQAAGIESNAYGLAKMYSDVCSNVIVDTKDKSLVSKIQDLDMKAYDTKITMKNKLAEDALANFILKQVHV
;
A
#
# COMPACT_ATOMS: atom_id res chain seq x y z
N SER A 1 8.81 8.60 15.91
CA SER A 1 7.85 9.73 15.77
C SER A 1 6.42 9.26 15.88
N LYS A 2 5.63 9.82 16.84
CA LYS A 2 4.21 9.46 17.05
C LYS A 2 3.33 9.60 15.79
N ILE A 3 3.74 10.41 14.81
CA ILE A 3 3.00 10.69 13.58
C ILE A 3 3.04 9.50 12.60
N LYS A 4 4.19 8.84 12.39
CA LYS A 4 4.33 7.74 11.41
C LYS A 4 3.35 6.59 11.66
N LYS A 5 3.06 6.29 12.94
CA LYS A 5 2.11 5.25 13.35
C LYS A 5 0.66 5.52 12.93
N ARG A 6 0.31 6.79 12.67
CA ARG A 6 -1.01 7.21 12.18
C ARG A 6 -1.07 7.39 10.66
N VAL A 7 0.07 7.34 9.98
CA VAL A 7 0.12 7.47 8.52
C VAL A 7 -0.10 6.10 7.89
N VAL A 8 -1.03 6.04 6.93
CA VAL A 8 -1.30 4.86 6.11
C VAL A 8 -1.02 5.19 4.66
N ALA A 9 -0.20 4.36 4.01
CA ALA A 9 -0.03 4.39 2.56
C ALA A 9 -0.93 3.33 1.92
N VAL A 10 -1.63 3.69 0.84
CA VAL A 10 -2.37 2.73 0.01
C VAL A 10 -1.61 2.58 -1.30
N SER A 11 -1.22 1.35 -1.63
CA SER A 11 -0.51 1.06 -2.87
C SER A 11 -1.41 1.30 -4.08
N PRO A 12 -0.97 2.06 -5.11
CA PRO A 12 -1.67 2.16 -6.39
C PRO A 12 -1.35 0.98 -7.33
N LEU A 13 -0.60 -0.01 -6.87
CA LEU A 13 -0.12 -1.16 -7.64
C LEU A 13 -0.91 -2.42 -7.30
N ILE A 14 -1.19 -3.22 -8.33
CA ILE A 14 -1.69 -4.59 -8.24
C ILE A 14 -0.66 -5.47 -8.95
N GLY A 15 0.17 -6.17 -8.19
CA GLY A 15 1.34 -6.86 -8.73
C GLY A 15 2.38 -5.87 -9.24
N GLU A 16 2.81 -6.07 -10.48
CA GLU A 16 3.77 -5.19 -11.17
C GLU A 16 3.11 -4.05 -11.95
N ASN A 17 1.77 -3.99 -11.96
CA ASN A 17 1.01 -3.03 -12.74
C ASN A 17 0.32 -2.00 -11.85
N SER A 18 0.29 -0.74 -12.27
CA SER A 18 -0.52 0.29 -11.64
C SER A 18 -2.00 0.18 -12.04
N ILE A 19 -2.90 0.44 -11.08
CA ILE A 19 -4.36 0.49 -11.33
C ILE A 19 -4.68 1.55 -12.39
N SER A 20 -4.05 2.72 -12.26
CA SER A 20 -4.22 3.83 -13.18
C SER A 20 -2.89 4.56 -13.38
N GLY A 21 -2.69 5.05 -14.59
CA GLY A 21 -1.54 5.87 -14.96
C GLY A 21 -0.19 5.13 -14.98
N PRO A 22 0.90 5.85 -15.28
CA PRO A 22 2.24 5.29 -15.46
C PRO A 22 3.04 5.16 -14.16
N ALA A 23 2.40 5.02 -13.00
CA ALA A 23 3.09 4.96 -11.70
C ALA A 23 4.14 3.83 -11.65
N ALA A 24 3.82 2.64 -12.17
CA ALA A 24 4.78 1.54 -12.28
C ALA A 24 6.01 1.91 -13.13
N LYS A 25 5.80 2.65 -14.24
CA LYS A 25 6.90 3.11 -15.11
C LYS A 25 7.77 4.16 -14.42
N TYR A 26 7.18 5.07 -13.65
CA TYR A 26 7.96 6.05 -12.88
C TYR A 26 8.77 5.39 -11.78
N MET A 27 8.23 4.39 -11.10
CA MET A 27 8.97 3.62 -10.10
C MET A 27 10.16 2.91 -10.72
N GLN A 28 9.97 2.23 -11.87
CA GLN A 28 11.08 1.61 -12.60
C GLN A 28 12.13 2.64 -13.05
N ALA A 29 11.69 3.79 -13.59
CA ALA A 29 12.60 4.85 -14.00
C ALA A 29 13.40 5.46 -12.82
N ALA A 30 12.80 5.47 -11.62
CA ALA A 30 13.46 5.89 -10.39
C ALA A 30 14.38 4.81 -9.78
N GLY A 31 14.48 3.63 -10.39
CA GLY A 31 15.26 2.51 -9.86
C GLY A 31 14.61 1.80 -8.66
N ILE A 32 13.29 1.95 -8.52
CA ILE A 32 12.51 1.39 -7.42
C ILE A 32 11.68 0.23 -7.96
N GLU A 33 11.57 -0.84 -7.20
CA GLU A 33 10.74 -1.98 -7.58
C GLU A 33 9.29 -1.53 -7.76
N SER A 34 8.71 -1.75 -8.95
CA SER A 34 7.32 -1.42 -9.27
C SER A 34 6.32 -2.39 -8.66
N ASN A 35 6.50 -2.71 -7.38
CA ASN A 35 5.65 -3.59 -6.59
C ASN A 35 5.31 -2.91 -5.25
N ALA A 36 4.40 -3.54 -4.49
CA ALA A 36 3.99 -3.00 -3.20
C ALA A 36 5.14 -2.90 -2.18
N TYR A 37 6.16 -3.75 -2.29
CA TYR A 37 7.33 -3.74 -1.41
C TYR A 37 8.24 -2.53 -1.67
N GLY A 38 8.55 -2.23 -2.93
CA GLY A 38 9.34 -1.05 -3.31
C GLY A 38 8.66 0.24 -2.88
N LEU A 39 7.33 0.30 -2.99
CA LEU A 39 6.53 1.41 -2.45
C LEU A 39 6.64 1.51 -0.92
N ALA A 40 6.45 0.39 -0.20
CA ALA A 40 6.57 0.38 1.26
C ALA A 40 7.96 0.82 1.74
N LYS A 41 9.02 0.35 1.06
CA LYS A 41 10.40 0.74 1.33
C LYS A 41 10.61 2.24 1.12
N MET A 42 10.11 2.80 0.01
CA MET A 42 10.15 4.24 -0.26
C MET A 42 9.46 5.06 0.84
N TYR A 43 8.30 4.59 1.33
CA TYR A 43 7.52 5.30 2.35
C TYR A 43 7.84 4.90 3.79
N SER A 44 8.78 3.99 4.05
CA SER A 44 9.20 3.57 5.41
C SER A 44 9.64 4.75 6.29
N ASP A 45 10.13 5.80 5.65
CA ASP A 45 10.52 7.03 6.32
C ASP A 45 9.35 7.92 6.74
N VAL A 46 8.11 7.64 6.32
CA VAL A 46 6.94 8.49 6.62
C VAL A 46 5.72 7.72 7.11
N CYS A 47 5.52 6.47 6.70
CA CYS A 47 4.40 5.64 7.12
C CYS A 47 4.86 4.42 7.91
N SER A 48 4.00 3.95 8.80
CA SER A 48 4.19 2.67 9.50
C SER A 48 3.13 1.64 9.12
N ASN A 49 2.11 2.04 8.34
CA ASN A 49 1.07 1.14 7.87
C ASN A 49 0.95 1.25 6.34
N VAL A 50 0.85 0.10 5.68
CA VAL A 50 0.74 0.00 4.22
C VAL A 50 -0.41 -0.94 3.88
N ILE A 51 -1.22 -0.54 2.90
CA ILE A 51 -2.27 -1.37 2.33
C ILE A 51 -1.87 -1.78 0.93
N VAL A 52 -1.93 -3.09 0.68
CA VAL A 52 -1.55 -3.72 -0.58
C VAL A 52 -2.73 -4.48 -1.17
N ASP A 53 -2.69 -4.78 -2.47
CA ASP A 53 -3.72 -5.62 -3.07
C ASP A 53 -3.60 -7.07 -2.57
N THR A 54 -4.73 -7.79 -2.55
CA THR A 54 -4.76 -9.24 -2.28
C THR A 54 -3.84 -10.07 -3.17
N LYS A 55 -3.53 -9.63 -4.40
CA LYS A 55 -2.55 -10.30 -5.27
C LYS A 55 -1.12 -10.18 -4.76
N ASP A 56 -0.82 -9.15 -3.99
CA ASP A 56 0.49 -8.87 -3.40
C ASP A 56 0.62 -9.40 -1.98
N LYS A 57 -0.28 -10.30 -1.55
CA LYS A 57 -0.28 -10.89 -0.22
C LYS A 57 1.07 -11.56 0.14
N SER A 58 1.77 -12.12 -0.85
CA SER A 58 3.11 -12.69 -0.68
C SER A 58 4.18 -11.65 -0.29
N LEU A 59 3.95 -10.36 -0.57
CA LEU A 59 4.83 -9.26 -0.20
C LEU A 59 4.54 -8.73 1.21
N VAL A 60 3.39 -9.03 1.80
CA VAL A 60 2.99 -8.57 3.14
C VAL A 60 4.05 -8.96 4.18
N SER A 61 4.50 -10.22 4.17
CA SER A 61 5.55 -10.69 5.11
C SER A 61 6.86 -9.93 4.91
N LYS A 62 7.28 -9.69 3.67
CA LYS A 62 8.50 -8.91 3.38
C LYS A 62 8.39 -7.45 3.84
N ILE A 63 7.20 -6.86 3.78
CA ILE A 63 6.97 -5.48 4.27
C ILE A 63 6.96 -5.46 5.80
N GLN A 64 6.47 -6.52 6.45
CA GLN A 64 6.52 -6.65 7.91
C GLN A 64 7.95 -6.72 8.44
N ASP A 65 8.87 -7.30 7.68
CA ASP A 65 10.31 -7.31 8.01
C ASP A 65 10.94 -5.89 8.00
N LEU A 66 10.27 -4.90 7.39
CA LEU A 66 10.69 -3.49 7.41
C LEU A 66 10.21 -2.71 8.65
N ASP A 67 9.73 -3.40 9.70
CA ASP A 67 9.09 -2.79 10.88
C ASP A 67 7.81 -1.98 10.53
N MET A 68 7.10 -2.41 9.49
CA MET A 68 5.86 -1.81 9.01
C MET A 68 4.69 -2.78 9.12
N LYS A 69 3.48 -2.27 9.37
CA LYS A 69 2.27 -3.07 9.31
C LYS A 69 1.74 -3.09 7.89
N ALA A 70 1.74 -4.26 7.25
CA ALA A 70 1.12 -4.46 5.95
C ALA A 70 -0.23 -5.17 6.09
N TYR A 71 -1.21 -4.72 5.32
CA TYR A 71 -2.56 -5.30 5.25
C TYR A 71 -2.94 -5.54 3.80
N ASP A 72 -3.45 -6.72 3.48
CA ASP A 72 -4.00 -7.03 2.16
C ASP A 72 -5.50 -6.74 2.10
N THR A 73 -5.94 -6.07 1.05
CA THR A 73 -7.36 -5.87 0.75
C THR A 73 -7.55 -5.60 -0.74
N LYS A 74 -8.80 -5.62 -1.21
CA LYS A 74 -9.09 -5.28 -2.60
C LYS A 74 -9.06 -3.76 -2.75
N ILE A 75 -8.04 -3.26 -3.43
CA ILE A 75 -7.84 -1.81 -3.64
C ILE A 75 -8.55 -1.28 -4.89
N THR A 76 -9.22 -2.15 -5.66
CA THR A 76 -9.95 -1.74 -6.88
C THR A 76 -11.27 -1.03 -6.57
N MET A 77 -11.31 0.28 -6.81
CA MET A 77 -12.50 1.13 -6.65
C MET A 77 -13.34 1.17 -7.93
N LYS A 78 -14.09 0.11 -8.24
CA LYS A 78 -14.97 0.10 -9.45
C LYS A 78 -16.31 0.81 -9.25
N ASN A 79 -16.74 0.95 -8.00
CA ASN A 79 -18.02 1.54 -7.63
C ASN A 79 -17.93 2.12 -6.22
N LYS A 80 -18.94 2.93 -5.85
CA LYS A 80 -19.03 3.57 -4.54
C LYS A 80 -19.00 2.57 -3.37
N LEU A 81 -19.60 1.39 -3.54
CA LEU A 81 -19.55 0.33 -2.53
C LEU A 81 -18.13 -0.17 -2.25
N ALA A 82 -17.29 -0.29 -3.29
CA ALA A 82 -15.89 -0.68 -3.13
C ALA A 82 -15.04 0.43 -2.49
N GLU A 83 -15.33 1.69 -2.83
CA GLU A 83 -14.71 2.86 -2.18
C GLU A 83 -15.04 2.90 -0.68
N ASP A 84 -16.32 2.79 -0.33
CA ASP A 84 -16.78 2.77 1.06
C ASP A 84 -16.21 1.58 1.83
N ALA A 85 -16.13 0.41 1.20
CA ALA A 85 -15.54 -0.78 1.81
C ALA A 85 -14.05 -0.58 2.13
N LEU A 86 -13.28 0.01 1.20
CA LEU A 86 -11.87 0.29 1.42
C LEU A 86 -11.67 1.37 2.50
N ALA A 87 -12.47 2.44 2.49
CA ALA A 87 -12.43 3.48 3.50
C ALA A 87 -12.69 2.90 4.90
N ASN A 88 -13.75 2.09 5.04
CA ASN A 88 -14.06 1.42 6.31
C ASN A 88 -12.95 0.46 6.75
N PHE A 89 -12.29 -0.23 5.80
CA PHE A 89 -11.16 -1.09 6.11
C PHE A 89 -9.98 -0.30 6.66
N ILE A 90 -9.62 0.83 6.02
CA ILE A 90 -8.55 1.72 6.49
C ILE A 90 -8.86 2.23 7.91
N LEU A 91 -10.08 2.73 8.15
CA LEU A 91 -10.49 3.25 9.45
C LEU A 91 -10.42 2.21 10.57
N LYS A 92 -10.69 0.92 10.27
CA LYS A 92 -10.53 -0.16 11.26
C LYS A 92 -9.08 -0.42 11.66
N GLN A 93 -8.13 -0.23 10.74
CA GLN A 93 -6.71 -0.48 11.01
C GLN A 93 -6.04 0.70 11.73
N VAL A 94 -6.51 1.93 11.49
CA VAL A 94 -6.00 3.13 12.15
C VAL A 94 -6.87 3.44 13.36
N HIS A 95 -6.49 2.90 14.53
CA HIS A 95 -6.97 3.46 15.79
C HIS A 95 -6.25 4.80 16.02
N VAL A 96 -6.92 5.91 15.69
CA VAL A 96 -6.45 7.28 15.95
C VAL A 96 -6.49 7.60 17.44
#